data_AF-A0A2P5D6Y4-F1
#
_entry.id   AF-A0A2P5D6Y4-F1
#
_cell.length_a   1.000
_cell.length_b   1.000
_cell.length_c   1.000
_cell.angle_alpha   90.00
_cell.angle_beta   90.00
_cell.angle_gamma   90.00
#
_symmetry.space_group_name_H-M   'P 1'
#
loop_
_entity.id
_entity.type
_entity.pdbx_description
1 polymer ?
#
loop_
_entity_poly.entity_id
_entity_poly.type
_entity_poly.pdbx_seq_one_letter_code
_entity_poly.pdbx_strand_id
1 'polypeptide(L)' 'MLSGDIPPNQTIYIKNVNEKIKKEEPKRSLYVFFSQYGRILDVVALKTPKLRGQAWIAFSEVPATSNAVRQM' A
#
# COMPACT_ATOMS: atom_id res chain seq x y z
N MET A 1 8.93 18.11 -4.05
CA MET A 1 7.58 17.59 -4.35
C MET A 1 7.68 16.91 -5.71
N LEU A 2 7.53 15.59 -5.77
CA LEU A 2 7.58 14.85 -7.05
C LEU A 2 6.19 14.95 -7.71
N SER A 3 5.84 16.16 -8.14
CA SER A 3 4.67 16.46 -8.96
C SER A 3 5.11 16.48 -10.42
N GLY A 4 5.48 15.31 -10.95
CA GLY A 4 5.65 15.07 -12.37
C GLY A 4 4.88 13.79 -12.69
N ASP A 5 3.88 13.90 -13.56
CA ASP A 5 2.81 12.94 -13.85
C ASP A 5 3.20 11.47 -13.68
N ILE A 6 3.00 10.93 -12.47
CA ILE A 6 3.04 9.48 -12.27
C ILE A 6 1.74 8.96 -12.89
N PRO A 7 1.82 8.15 -13.96
CA PRO A 7 0.63 7.60 -14.58
C PRO A 7 -0.14 6.81 -13.52
N PRO A 8 -1.48 6.97 -13.48
CA PRO A 8 -2.28 6.36 -12.44
C PRO A 8 -2.16 4.83 -12.56
N ASN A 9 -1.92 4.17 -11.42
CA ASN A 9 -1.68 2.73 -11.34
C ASN A 9 -2.68 2.09 -10.35
N GLN A 10 -2.99 0.82 -10.54
CA GLN A 10 -3.79 0.03 -9.60
C GLN A 10 -3.05 -0.30 -8.30
N THR A 11 -1.72 -0.16 -8.28
CA THR A 11 -0.89 -0.48 -7.11
C THR A 11 -0.29 0.77 -6.46
N ILE A 12 -0.43 0.90 -5.15
CA ILE A 12 0.27 1.92 -4.36
C ILE A 12 1.51 1.34 -3.69
N TYR A 13 2.56 2.13 -3.64
CA TYR A 13 3.78 1.85 -2.88
C TYR A 13 3.79 2.65 -1.58
N ILE A 14 4.07 1.97 -0.47
CA ILE A 14 4.14 2.55 0.87
C ILE A 14 5.54 2.30 1.43
N LYS A 15 6.19 3.39 1.81
CA LYS A 15 7.49 3.37 2.50
C LYS A 15 7.30 3.63 4.00
N ASN A 16 8.32 3.31 4.79
CA ASN A 16 8.35 3.55 6.23
C ASN A 16 7.27 2.79 7.02
N VAL A 17 6.93 1.57 6.57
CA VAL A 17 6.03 0.66 7.31
C VAL A 17 6.73 0.17 8.59
N ASN A 18 6.00 0.09 9.69
CA ASN A 18 6.57 -0.38 10.96
C ASN A 18 7.16 -1.80 10.83
N GLU A 19 8.44 -1.92 11.13
CA GLU A 19 9.20 -3.15 10.94
C GLU A 19 9.21 -4.04 12.19
N LYS A 20 8.84 -3.48 13.35
CA LYS A 20 8.94 -4.14 14.67
C LYS A 20 7.74 -5.06 14.97
N ILE A 21 6.64 -4.93 14.25
CA ILE A 21 5.42 -5.75 14.41
C ILE A 21 5.59 -7.18 13.85
N LYS A 22 4.79 -8.17 14.24
CA LYS A 22 4.90 -9.55 13.73
C LYS A 22 4.65 -9.62 12.21
N LYS A 23 5.14 -10.66 11.52
CA LYS A 23 5.13 -10.74 10.03
C LYS A 23 3.76 -10.55 9.37
N GLU A 24 2.69 -11.07 9.98
CA GLU A 24 1.34 -11.01 9.41
C GLU A 24 0.56 -9.73 9.77
N GLU A 25 0.97 -9.04 10.83
CA GLU A 25 0.32 -7.81 11.30
C GLU A 25 0.34 -6.64 10.30
N PRO A 26 1.45 -6.33 9.59
CA PRO A 26 1.48 -5.24 8.63
C PRO A 26 0.48 -5.46 7.50
N LYS A 27 0.41 -6.69 6.97
CA LYS A 27 -0.53 -7.02 5.89
C LYS A 27 -1.97 -6.81 6.34
N ARG A 28 -2.33 -7.31 7.52
CA ARG A 28 -3.68 -7.17 8.08
C ARG A 28 -4.04 -5.72 8.36
N SER A 29 -3.13 -4.96 8.98
CA SER A 29 -3.35 -3.55 9.31
C SER A 29 -3.52 -2.70 8.06
N LEU A 30 -2.67 -2.91 7.07
CA LEU A 30 -2.76 -2.23 5.77
C LEU A 30 -4.06 -2.62 5.05
N TYR A 31 -4.42 -3.90 5.02
CA TYR A 31 -5.66 -4.32 4.40
C TYR A 31 -6.88 -3.62 5.02
N VAL A 32 -6.99 -3.63 6.35
CA VAL A 32 -8.10 -2.98 7.06
C VAL A 32 -8.14 -1.49 6.76
N PHE A 33 -7.01 -0.80 6.86
CA PHE A 33 -6.94 0.64 6.62
C PHE A 33 -7.30 1.02 5.18
N PHE A 34 -6.83 0.25 4.19
CA PHE A 34 -7.02 0.59 2.78
C PHE A 34 -8.30 0.04 2.16
N SER A 35 -8.96 -0.93 2.79
CA SER A 35 -10.21 -1.52 2.30
C SER A 35 -11.36 -0.51 2.14
N GLN A 36 -11.29 0.62 2.85
CA GLN A 36 -12.28 1.70 2.74
C GLN A 36 -12.24 2.42 1.38
N TYR A 37 -11.10 2.40 0.70
CA TYR A 37 -10.93 3.12 -0.58
C TYR A 37 -11.38 2.29 -1.79
N GLY A 38 -11.46 0.97 -1.65
CA GLY A 38 -11.92 0.07 -2.70
C GLY A 38 -11.51 -1.38 -2.45
N ARG A 39 -11.91 -2.27 -3.38
CA ARG A 39 -11.59 -3.69 -3.32
C ARG A 39 -10.09 -3.91 -3.54
N ILE A 40 -9.44 -4.51 -2.54
CA ILE A 40 -8.03 -4.91 -2.59
C ILE A 40 -7.91 -6.31 -3.20
N LEU A 41 -7.01 -6.46 -4.16
CA LEU A 41 -6.63 -7.73 -4.76
C LEU A 41 -5.54 -8.43 -3.93
N ASP A 42 -4.51 -7.70 -3.52
CA ASP A 42 -3.42 -8.23 -2.71
C ASP A 42 -2.70 -7.15 -1.90
N VAL A 43 -2.08 -7.57 -0.79
CA VAL A 43 -1.20 -6.75 0.06
C VAL A 43 0.14 -7.47 0.22
N VAL A 44 1.17 -6.89 -0.38
CA VAL A 44 2.54 -7.40 -0.31
C VAL A 44 3.32 -6.58 0.71
N ALA A 45 3.65 -7.19 1.85
CA ALA A 45 4.58 -6.65 2.82
C ALA A 45 5.55 -7.77 3.24
N LEU A 46 6.84 -7.57 2.99
CA LEU A 46 7.88 -8.55 3.25
C LEU A 46 8.87 -8.02 4.29
N LYS A 47 9.42 -8.92 5.11
CA LYS A 47 10.39 -8.59 6.16
C LYS A 47 11.82 -8.97 5.81
N THR A 48 12.09 -9.25 4.53
CA THR A 48 13.46 -9.52 4.08
C THR A 48 14.30 -8.25 4.22
N PRO A 49 15.63 -8.35 4.41
CA PRO A 49 16.48 -7.17 4.63
C PRO A 49 16.34 -6.07 3.56
N LYS A 50 16.07 -6.46 2.31
CA LYS A 50 15.88 -5.53 1.18
C LYS A 50 14.48 -4.90 1.12
N LEU A 51 13.46 -5.54 1.70
CA LEU A 51 12.05 -5.16 1.56
C LEU A 51 11.38 -4.77 2.87
N ARG A 52 12.11 -4.83 4.01
CA ARG A 52 11.60 -4.33 5.29
C ARG A 52 11.27 -2.85 5.16
N GLY A 53 10.20 -2.43 5.83
CA GLY A 53 9.70 -1.06 5.78
C GLY A 53 8.97 -0.69 4.50
N GLN A 54 8.75 -1.64 3.59
CA GLN A 54 8.09 -1.43 2.30
C GLN A 54 6.84 -2.30 2.17
N ALA A 55 5.81 -1.74 1.56
CA ALA A 55 4.61 -2.48 1.20
C ALA A 55 4.03 -2.01 -0.13
N TRP A 56 3.29 -2.91 -0.78
CA TRP A 56 2.50 -2.65 -1.98
C TRP A 56 1.06 -3.10 -1.74
N ILE A 57 0.11 -2.30 -2.21
CA ILE A 57 -1.32 -2.62 -2.13
C ILE A 57 -1.88 -2.51 -3.54
N ALA A 58 -2.40 -3.62 -4.05
CA ALA A 58 -3.02 -3.68 -5.36
C ALA A 58 -4.54 -3.59 -5.21
N PHE A 59 -5.15 -2.58 -5.83
CA PHE A 59 -6.60 -2.43 -5.93
C PHE A 59 -7.12 -3.02 -7.23
N SER A 60 -8.41 -3.35 -7.27
CA SER A 60 -9.06 -3.75 -8.52
C SER A 60 -9.22 -2.57 -9.49
N GLU A 61 -9.36 -1.35 -8.96
CA GLU A 61 -9.74 -0.16 -9.74
C GLU A 61 -8.74 0.99 -9.52
N VAL A 62 -8.37 1.67 -10.60
CA VAL A 62 -7.47 2.85 -10.57
C VAL A 62 -8.04 4.04 -9.76
N PRO A 63 -9.36 4.33 -9.80
CA PRO A 63 -9.96 5.33 -8.93
C PRO A 63 -9.74 5.07 -7.43
N ALA A 64 -9.76 3.81 -6.99
CA ALA A 64 -9.53 3.45 -5.59
C ALA A 64 -8.11 3.83 -5.14
N THR A 65 -7.09 3.53 -5.96
CA THR A 65 -5.72 4.00 -5.76
C THR A 65 -5.64 5.52 -5.69
N SER A 66 -6.27 6.21 -6.64
CA SER A 66 -6.23 7.68 -6.72
C SER A 66 -6.86 8.33 -5.48
N ASN A 67 -7.94 7.75 -4.96
CA ASN A 67 -8.58 8.20 -3.73
C ASN A 67 -7.71 7.90 -2.51
N ALA A 68 -7.15 6.70 -2.41
CA ALA A 68 -6.25 6.32 -1.32
C ALA A 68 -5.05 7.27 -1.24
N VAL A 69 -4.43 7.61 -2.36
CA VAL A 69 -3.28 8.54 -2.41
C VAL A 69 -3.65 9.96 -2.00
N ARG A 70 -4.87 10.41 -2.32
CA ARG A 70 -5.34 11.77 -1.97
C ARG A 70 -5.77 11.91 -0.51
N GLN A 71 -6.15 10.82 0.14
CA GLN A 71 -6.71 10.81 1.50
C GLN A 71 -5.72 10.26 2.56
N MET A 72 -4.53 9.83 2.14
CA MET A 72 -3.38 9.50 3.01
C MET A 72 -2.67 10.76 3.51
#